data_AF-A0A453L408-F1
#
_entry.id   AF-A0A453L408-F1
#
_cell.length_a   1.000
_cell.length_b   1.000
_cell.length_c   1.000
_cell.angle_alpha   90.00
_cell.angle_beta   90.00
_cell.angle_gamma   90.00
#
_symmetry.space_group_name_H-M   'P 1'
#
loop_
_entity.id
_entity.type
_entity.pdbx_description
1 polymer ?
#
loop_
_entity_poly.entity_id
_entity_poly.type
_entity_poly.pdbx_seq_one_letter_code
_entity_poly.pdbx_strand_id
1 'polypeptide(L)'
;MAVVLRYVGKCGSAIETLVGLTHVKETTSKYLKSAIDDLFAEYKLSFKQVRGQGYDGASNMRGEFNGLQSLIMRENSTSYYVHCFAHQLQLVVVAVVRKHKCIGNFF
;
A
#
# COMPACT_ATOMS: atom_id res chain seq x y z
N MET A 1 -2.03 4.92 -9.85
CA MET A 1 -2.11 4.04 -8.67
C MET A 1 -2.59 2.67 -9.12
N ALA A 2 -1.80 1.62 -8.90
CA ALA A 2 -2.24 0.25 -9.15
C ALA A 2 -2.85 -0.33 -7.86
N VAL A 3 -3.97 -1.03 -7.97
CA VAL A 3 -4.64 -1.68 -6.85
C VAL A 3 -4.68 -3.18 -7.09
N VAL A 4 -4.07 -3.93 -6.17
CA VAL A 4 -4.01 -5.40 -6.20
C VAL A 4 -4.69 -5.93 -4.96
N LEU A 5 -5.56 -6.93 -5.13
CA LEU A 5 -6.14 -7.67 -4.01
C LEU A 5 -5.43 -8.99 -3.84
N ARG A 6 -5.09 -9.30 -2.58
CA ARG A 6 -4.58 -10.61 -2.17
C ARG A 6 -5.63 -11.29 -1.30
N TYR A 7 -6.04 -12.50 -1.67
CA TYR A 7 -7.05 -13.28 -0.94
C TYR A 7 -6.74 -14.78 -0.99
N VAL A 8 -7.46 -15.58 -0.21
CA VAL A 8 -7.29 -17.05 -0.16
C VAL A 8 -8.32 -17.70 -1.08
N GLY A 9 -7.84 -18.48 -2.05
CA GLY A 9 -8.68 -19.24 -2.98
C GLY A 9 -9.32 -20.48 -2.35
N LYS A 10 -10.17 -21.17 -3.11
CA LYS A 10 -10.90 -22.36 -2.64
C LYS A 10 -9.98 -23.52 -2.18
N CYS A 11 -8.78 -23.60 -2.75
CA CYS A 11 -7.77 -24.61 -2.40
C CYS A 11 -6.81 -24.15 -1.28
N GLY A 12 -7.07 -23.01 -0.63
CA GLY A 12 -6.20 -22.48 0.43
C GLY A 12 -4.97 -21.71 -0.08
N SER A 13 -4.77 -21.59 -1.38
CA SER A 13 -3.66 -20.82 -1.95
C SER A 13 -3.90 -19.32 -1.88
N ALA A 14 -2.84 -18.55 -1.64
CA ALA A 14 -2.89 -17.10 -1.82
C ALA A 14 -3.00 -16.77 -3.32
N ILE A 15 -3.96 -15.92 -3.68
CA ILE A 15 -4.19 -15.43 -5.03
C ILE A 15 -4.02 -13.92 -5.00
N GLU A 16 -3.31 -13.39 -6.00
CA GLU A 16 -3.18 -11.95 -6.24
C GLU A 16 -3.83 -11.58 -7.56
N THR A 17 -4.71 -10.59 -7.52
CA THR A 17 -5.45 -10.12 -8.70
C THR A 17 -5.28 -8.62 -8.81
N LEU A 18 -4.74 -8.16 -9.94
CA LEU A 18 -4.78 -6.74 -10.30
C LEU A 18 -6.23 -6.35 -10.56
N VAL A 19 -6.76 -5.43 -9.77
CA VAL A 19 -8.15 -4.96 -9.89
C VAL A 19 -8.26 -3.75 -10.78
N GLY A 20 -7.25 -2.87 -10.74
CA GLY A 20 -7.29 -1.70 -11.58
C GLY A 20 -6.02 -0.88 -11.54
N LEU A 21 -5.90 -0.03 -12.56
CA LEU A 21 -4.91 1.03 -12.65
C LEU A 21 -5.65 2.36 -12.72
N THR A 22 -5.71 3.05 -11.59
CA THR A 22 -6.42 4.33 -11.48
C THR A 22 -5.44 5.47 -11.68
N HIS A 23 -5.71 6.34 -12.65
CA HIS A 23 -4.98 7.59 -12.77
C HIS A 23 -5.32 8.50 -11.59
N VAL A 24 -4.31 8.99 -10.87
CA VAL A 24 -4.48 9.90 -9.74
C VAL A 24 -3.78 11.22 -10.04
N LYS A 25 -4.50 12.34 -9.94
CA LYS A 25 -3.93 13.68 -10.20
C LYS A 25 -3.03 14.15 -9.05
N GLU A 26 -3.32 13.69 -7.83
CA GLU A 26 -2.60 14.04 -6.62
C GLU A 26 -2.37 12.80 -5.76
N THR A 27 -1.32 12.83 -4.93
CA THR A 27 -0.95 11.73 -4.04
C THR A 27 -1.25 12.01 -2.58
N THR A 28 -2.17 12.94 -2.30
CA THR A 28 -2.65 13.19 -0.94
C THR A 28 -3.44 11.98 -0.45
N SER A 29 -3.35 11.67 0.84
CA SER A 29 -3.98 10.47 1.42
C SER A 29 -5.49 10.44 1.19
N LYS A 30 -6.16 11.60 1.28
CA LYS A 30 -7.60 11.74 1.04
C LYS A 30 -7.96 11.43 -0.41
N TYR A 31 -7.18 11.94 -1.37
CA TYR A 31 -7.41 11.71 -2.78
C TYR A 31 -7.18 10.24 -3.14
N LEU A 32 -6.11 9.63 -2.62
CA LEU A 32 -5.85 8.20 -2.78
C LEU A 32 -6.97 7.35 -2.18
N LYS A 33 -7.47 7.70 -0.99
CA LYS A 33 -8.60 7.00 -0.36
C LYS A 33 -9.86 7.09 -1.22
N SER A 34 -10.22 8.28 -1.71
CA SER A 34 -11.36 8.46 -2.62
C SER A 34 -11.23 7.60 -3.88
N ALA A 35 -10.05 7.56 -4.49
CA ALA A 35 -9.82 6.75 -5.68
C ALA A 35 -9.93 5.23 -5.41
N ILE A 36 -9.58 4.77 -4.20
CA ILE A 36 -9.81 3.38 -3.78
C ILE A 36 -11.30 3.14 -3.52
N ASP A 37 -12.01 4.11 -2.93
CA ASP A 37 -13.44 4.02 -2.65
C ASP A 37 -14.26 3.88 -3.93
N ASP A 38 -13.94 4.69 -4.96
CA ASP A 38 -14.57 4.62 -6.27
C ASP A 38 -14.35 3.25 -6.92
N LEU A 39 -13.12 2.72 -6.84
CA LEU A 39 -12.78 1.39 -7.35
C LEU A 39 -13.50 0.28 -6.56
N PHE A 40 -13.57 0.38 -5.24
CA PHE A 40 -14.32 -0.59 -4.42
C PHE A 40 -15.82 -0.56 -4.76
N ALA A 41 -16.40 0.62 -4.97
CA ALA A 41 -17.78 0.78 -5.37
C ALA A 41 -18.05 0.17 -6.76
N GLU A 42 -17.17 0.41 -7.73
CA GLU A 42 -17.24 -0.16 -9.09
C GLU A 42 -17.29 -1.69 -9.06
N TYR A 43 -16.41 -2.32 -8.27
CA TYR A 43 -16.34 -3.78 -8.14
C TYR A 43 -17.27 -4.35 -7.05
N LYS A 44 -18.12 -3.52 -6.43
CA LYS A 44 -19.06 -3.90 -5.35
C LYS A 44 -18.36 -4.62 -4.18
N LEU A 45 -17.15 -4.17 -3.85
CA LEU A 45 -16.35 -4.68 -2.75
C LEU A 45 -16.65 -3.89 -1.47
N SER A 46 -16.49 -4.53 -0.32
CA SER A 46 -16.68 -3.89 0.98
C SER A 46 -15.36 -3.79 1.75
N PHE A 47 -15.05 -2.59 2.26
CA PHE A 47 -13.92 -2.40 3.19
C PHE A 47 -14.02 -3.28 4.43
N LYS A 48 -15.22 -3.68 4.85
CA LYS A 48 -15.42 -4.59 5.99
C LYS A 48 -14.76 -5.96 5.80
N GLN A 49 -14.49 -6.35 4.55
CA GLN A 49 -13.84 -7.62 4.22
C GLN A 49 -12.31 -7.50 4.16
N VAL A 50 -11.77 -6.28 4.15
CA VAL A 50 -10.32 -6.05 4.11
C VAL A 50 -9.70 -6.45 5.44
N ARG A 51 -8.62 -7.23 5.41
CA ARG A 51 -7.89 -7.63 6.62
C ARG A 51 -6.49 -7.05 6.70
N GLY A 52 -5.95 -6.59 5.58
CA GLY A 52 -4.63 -5.97 5.55
C GLY A 52 -4.52 -4.97 4.41
N GLN A 53 -3.59 -4.03 4.57
CA GLN A 53 -3.24 -3.03 3.58
C GLN A 53 -1.72 -2.93 3.48
N GLY A 54 -1.18 -3.07 2.27
CA GLY A 54 0.27 -3.16 2.04
C GLY A 54 0.75 -2.13 1.02
N TYR A 55 1.59 -1.20 1.43
CA TYR A 55 2.19 -0.17 0.57
C TYR A 55 3.40 0.50 1.26
N ASP A 56 4.03 1.47 0.59
CA ASP A 56 5.25 2.13 1.08
C ASP A 56 5.06 2.96 2.35
N GLY A 57 6.18 3.48 2.86
CA GLY A 57 6.25 4.25 4.09
C GLY A 57 6.22 5.77 3.88
N ALA A 58 5.74 6.28 2.75
CA ALA A 58 5.61 7.72 2.55
C ALA A 58 4.64 8.33 3.57
N SER A 59 4.80 9.60 3.93
CA SER A 59 4.00 10.28 4.96
C SER A 59 2.49 10.23 4.66
N ASN A 60 2.11 10.40 3.39
CA ASN A 60 0.72 10.29 2.92
C ASN A 60 0.18 8.84 3.00
N MET A 61 1.05 7.84 3.12
CA MET A 61 0.67 6.44 3.21
C MET A 61 0.61 5.97 4.67
N ARG A 62 1.74 5.99 5.38
CA ARG A 62 1.89 5.48 6.76
C ARG A 62 1.49 6.45 7.88
N GLY A 63 1.09 7.67 7.55
CA GLY A 63 0.83 8.72 8.55
C GLY A 63 -0.27 8.33 9.54
N GLU A 64 -0.02 8.51 10.84
CA GLU A 64 -0.90 8.10 11.94
C GLU A 64 -2.23 8.87 12.01
N PHE A 65 -2.23 10.15 11.64
CA PHE A 65 -3.44 10.97 11.73
C PHE A 65 -4.11 11.19 10.38
N ASN A 66 -3.33 11.38 9.33
CA ASN A 66 -3.85 11.74 8.01
C ASN A 66 -3.26 10.89 6.89
N GLY A 67 -2.54 9.81 7.20
CA GLY A 67 -2.07 8.86 6.20
C GLY A 67 -3.20 7.96 5.71
N LEU A 68 -3.02 7.39 4.52
CA LEU A 68 -3.95 6.45 3.91
C LEU A 68 -4.26 5.28 4.84
N GLN A 69 -3.25 4.80 5.57
CA GLN A 69 -3.38 3.75 6.58
C GLN A 69 -4.47 4.07 7.57
N SER A 70 -4.39 5.27 8.14
CA SER A 70 -5.27 5.70 9.22
C SER A 70 -6.67 6.00 8.70
N LEU A 71 -6.80 6.46 7.46
CA LEU A 71 -8.09 6.62 6.80
C LEU A 71 -8.80 5.28 6.59
N ILE A 72 -8.09 4.25 6.11
CA ILE A 72 -8.66 2.91 5.91
C ILE A 72 -8.97 2.24 7.25
N MET A 73 -8.09 2.38 8.26
CA MET A 73 -8.31 1.79 9.59
C MET A 73 -9.53 2.40 10.32
N ARG A 74 -9.86 3.67 10.08
CA ARG A 74 -11.08 4.28 10.64
C ARG A 74 -12.36 3.64 10.12
N GLU A 75 -12.36 3.20 8.87
CA GLU A 75 -13.50 2.53 8.25
C GLU A 75 -13.55 1.04 8.60
N ASN A 76 -12.38 0.42 8.75
CA ASN A 76 -12.25 -0.95 9.21
C ASN A 76 -11.06 -1.12 10.16
N SER A 77 -11.36 -1.12 11.46
CA SER A 77 -10.39 -1.27 12.55
C SER A 77 -9.69 -2.62 12.60
N THR A 78 -10.19 -3.63 11.87
CA THR A 78 -9.56 -4.95 11.79
C THR A 78 -8.50 -5.04 10.69
N SER A 79 -8.36 -4.02 9.85
CA SER A 79 -7.34 -3.97 8.82
C SER A 79 -6.00 -3.50 9.39
N TYR A 80 -4.93 -4.29 9.23
CA TYR A 80 -3.59 -3.90 9.66
C TYR A 80 -2.74 -3.41 8.48
N TYR A 81 -1.84 -2.48 8.76
CA TYR A 81 -0.88 -1.99 7.77
C TYR A 81 0.40 -2.81 7.76
N VAL A 82 0.88 -3.10 6.56
CA VAL A 82 2.17 -3.73 6.29
C VAL A 82 3.02 -2.78 5.47
N HIS A 83 4.16 -2.38 6.04
CA HIS A 83 5.14 -1.60 5.31
C HIS A 83 5.81 -2.45 4.23
N CYS A 84 5.85 -1.95 3.00
CA CYS A 84 6.48 -2.64 1.88
C CYS A 84 7.95 -3.02 2.18
N PHE A 85 8.24 -4.32 2.28
CA PHE A 85 9.59 -4.82 2.54
C PHE A 85 10.60 -4.41 1.48
N ALA A 86 10.21 -4.36 0.20
CA ALA A 86 11.09 -3.89 -0.87
C ALA A 86 11.51 -2.43 -0.65
N HIS A 87 10.58 -1.58 -0.20
CA HIS A 87 10.90 -0.20 0.16
C HIS A 87 11.81 -0.12 1.39
N GLN A 88 11.56 -0.94 2.42
CA GLN A 88 12.45 -1.02 3.60
C GLN A 88 13.87 -1.45 3.23
N LEU A 89 14.00 -2.48 2.40
CA LEU A 89 15.30 -2.95 1.91
C LEU A 89 16.03 -1.85 1.14
N GLN A 90 15.32 -1.17 0.23
CA GLN A 90 15.87 -0.06 -0.54
C GLN A 90 16.38 1.07 0.36
N LEU A 91 15.64 1.42 1.41
CA LEU A 91 16.07 2.44 2.37
C LEU A 91 17.37 2.06 3.09
N VAL A 92 17.50 0.80 3.50
CA VAL A 92 18.72 0.29 4.15
C VAL A 92 19.90 0.33 3.18
N VAL A 93 19.71 -0.18 1.96
CA VAL A 93 20.73 -0.18 0.92
C VAL A 93 21.22 1.23 0.62
N VAL A 94 20.31 2.17 0.36
CA VAL A 94 20.66 3.58 0.09
C VAL A 94 21.40 4.20 1.28
N ALA A 95 20.99 3.92 2.52
CA ALA A 95 21.66 4.45 3.71
C ALA A 95 23.11 3.95 3.84
N VAL A 96 23.37 2.67 3.52
CA VAL A 96 24.72 2.08 3.54
C VAL A 96 25.57 2.66 2.43
N VAL A 97 25.07 2.66 1.19
CA VAL A 97 25.81 3.17 0.01
C VAL A 97 26.20 4.64 0.18
N ARG A 98 25.31 5.47 0.75
CA ARG A 98 25.61 6.89 1.02
C ARG A 98 26.77 7.09 2.01
N LYS A 99 27.00 6.11 2.92
CA LYS A 99 28.13 6.14 3.87
C LYS A 99 29.41 5.52 3.30
N HIS A 100 29.29 4.63 2.32
CA HIS A 100 30.41 3.88 1.76
C HIS A 100 30.49 4.08 0.24
N LYS A 101 31.11 5.20 -0.19
CA LYS A 101 31.22 5.59 -1.60
C LYS A 101 31.84 4.53 -2.51
N CYS A 102 32.72 3.66 -1.99
CA CYS A 102 33.33 2.57 -2.75
C CYS A 102 32.32 1.50 -3.21
N ILE A 103 31.14 1.46 -2.61
CA ILE A 103 30.05 0.52 -2.91
C ILE A 103 28.98 1.18 -3.79
N GLY A 104 29.23 2.41 -4.29
CA GLY A 104 28.30 3.20 -5.08
C GLY A 104 27.80 2.52 -6.36
N ASN A 105 28.57 1.59 -6.90
CA ASN A 105 28.28 0.87 -8.15
C ASN A 105 27.78 -0.57 -7.93
N PHE A 106 27.45 -0.96 -6.69
CA PHE A 106 27.03 -2.32 -6.38
C PHE A 106 25.60 -2.64 -6.83
N PHE A 107 24.84 -1.61 -7.25
CA PHE A 107 23.46 -1.71 -7.76
C PHE A 107 23.30 -0.91 -9.05
#